data_AF-A0A965HLJ4-F1
#
_entry.id   AF-A0A965HLJ4-F1
#
_cell.length_a   1.000
_cell.length_b   1.000
_cell.length_c   1.000
_cell.angle_alpha   90.00
_cell.angle_beta   90.00
_cell.angle_gamma   90.00
#
_symmetry.space_group_name_H-M   'P 1'
#
loop_
_entity.id
_entity.type
_entity.pdbx_description
1 polymer ?
#
loop_
_entity_poly.entity_id
_entity_poly.type
_entity_poly.pdbx_seq_one_letter_code
_entity_poly.pdbx_strand_id
1 'polypeptide(L)'
;MAFIPTNAAQVQQFAGALYGLTAGSQTMNYVLGEIGRTSLDQVLNTYYTASFGKETTLAMSQRIVANLGISGDPATAATTFVNGLLNAAPAASRGAAVKDILATFAGLTADATYGAAARAWVAKVDAALAYSGVVDIPFSPGTNPALPALTVTQDIISGSAGNDVFVARVVQNSLGDQTNTLGTGDVLNGGAGADALLADVVMAATRDSSPMSPIRPETRGIEFAHFTALESNLAQNNEAVLINAAKMNGLSRVGSVGSDASLTIFNLTTLTDSGVYADRRNTSSMTVRMDHSGNDSAFSADVESDMTVLFDQNYLLAGRSNLAQLEVRAVNNVALRSGGNPLQGILDLSFKVDGQDVKVVLATPPASYGALRDAIAAQL
;
A
#
# COMPACT_ATOMS: atom_id res chain seq x y z
N MET A 1 0.30 -15.18 -20.82
CA MET A 1 -0.60 -16.36 -20.72
C MET A 1 -2.01 -15.81 -20.72
N ALA A 2 -2.92 -16.30 -21.57
CA ALA A 2 -4.30 -15.82 -21.58
C ALA A 2 -5.03 -16.37 -20.33
N PHE A 3 -5.57 -15.47 -19.50
CA PHE A 3 -6.32 -15.82 -18.30
C PHE A 3 -7.70 -16.36 -18.70
N ILE A 4 -7.98 -17.63 -18.40
CA ILE A 4 -9.32 -18.22 -18.59
C ILE A 4 -10.01 -18.20 -17.23
N PRO A 5 -11.04 -17.36 -17.01
CA PRO A 5 -11.71 -17.26 -15.72
C PRO A 5 -12.43 -18.58 -15.39
N THR A 6 -12.04 -19.20 -14.28
CA THR A 6 -12.79 -20.29 -13.62
C THR A 6 -13.60 -19.73 -12.46
N ASN A 7 -14.61 -20.46 -11.99
CA ASN A 7 -15.36 -20.06 -10.78
C ASN A 7 -14.42 -19.83 -9.59
N ALA A 8 -13.37 -20.63 -9.43
CA ALA A 8 -12.39 -20.45 -8.37
C ALA A 8 -11.62 -19.14 -8.52
N ALA A 9 -11.15 -18.83 -9.73
CA ALA A 9 -10.45 -17.58 -10.01
C ALA A 9 -11.36 -16.35 -9.83
N GLN A 10 -12.64 -16.46 -10.19
CA GLN A 10 -13.63 -15.38 -10.00
C GLN A 10 -13.97 -15.15 -8.52
N VAL A 11 -14.02 -16.22 -7.71
CA VAL A 11 -14.18 -16.09 -6.25
C VAL A 11 -12.96 -15.39 -5.64
N GLN A 12 -11.73 -15.76 -6.05
CA GLN A 12 -10.52 -15.09 -5.57
C GLN A 12 -10.45 -13.62 -6.01
N GLN A 13 -10.84 -13.32 -7.25
CA GLN A 13 -10.95 -11.94 -7.71
C GLN A 13 -11.91 -11.12 -6.84
N PHE A 14 -13.08 -11.68 -6.56
CA PHE A 14 -14.09 -11.04 -5.75
C PHE A 14 -13.63 -10.83 -4.30
N ALA A 15 -13.02 -11.87 -3.70
CA ALA A 15 -12.45 -11.81 -2.36
C ALA A 15 -11.34 -10.75 -2.24
N GLY A 16 -10.40 -10.75 -3.19
CA GLY A 16 -9.30 -9.78 -3.21
C GLY A 16 -9.79 -8.35 -3.43
N ALA A 17 -10.78 -8.14 -4.30
CA ALA A 17 -11.23 -6.80 -4.65
C ALA A 17 -12.08 -6.16 -3.54
N LEU A 18 -12.95 -6.94 -2.88
CA LEU A 18 -13.87 -6.41 -1.88
C LEU A 18 -13.33 -6.51 -0.45
N TYR A 19 -12.60 -7.56 -0.13
CA TYR A 19 -12.13 -7.79 1.25
C TYR A 19 -10.63 -7.56 1.40
N GLY A 20 -9.87 -7.49 0.30
CA GLY A 20 -8.40 -7.47 0.36
C GLY A 20 -7.83 -8.80 0.82
N LEU A 21 -8.59 -9.90 0.69
CA LEU A 21 -8.25 -11.21 1.22
C LEU A 21 -8.05 -12.24 0.12
N THR A 22 -7.27 -13.28 0.43
CA THR A 22 -7.16 -14.50 -0.37
C THR A 22 -7.89 -15.63 0.35
N ALA A 23 -8.82 -16.30 -0.33
CA ALA A 23 -9.60 -17.39 0.27
C ALA A 23 -8.78 -18.70 0.29
N GLY A 24 -8.70 -19.34 1.45
CA GLY A 24 -8.11 -20.67 1.58
C GLY A 24 -9.10 -21.80 1.26
N SER A 25 -8.71 -23.03 1.53
CA SER A 25 -9.42 -24.24 1.12
C SER A 25 -10.75 -24.44 1.81
N GLN A 26 -10.95 -23.99 3.05
CA GLN A 26 -12.25 -24.18 3.71
C GLN A 26 -13.28 -23.20 3.14
N THR A 27 -12.93 -21.93 3.03
CA THR A 27 -13.76 -20.89 2.42
C THR A 27 -14.02 -21.19 0.95
N MET A 28 -12.99 -21.58 0.19
CA MET A 28 -13.16 -21.94 -1.22
C MET A 28 -14.07 -23.16 -1.38
N ASN A 29 -13.94 -24.20 -0.56
CA ASN A 29 -14.83 -25.35 -0.62
C ASN A 29 -16.28 -24.99 -0.27
N TYR A 30 -16.48 -24.12 0.73
CA TYR A 30 -17.82 -23.66 1.12
C TYR A 30 -18.47 -22.85 -0.01
N VAL A 31 -17.76 -21.83 -0.53
CA VAL A 31 -18.26 -20.94 -1.59
C VAL A 31 -18.50 -21.71 -2.89
N LEU A 32 -17.57 -22.58 -3.31
CA LEU A 32 -17.75 -23.41 -4.50
C LEU A 32 -18.91 -24.41 -4.32
N GLY A 33 -19.12 -24.90 -3.10
CA GLY A 33 -20.29 -25.71 -2.75
C GLY A 33 -21.61 -24.97 -2.92
N GLU A 34 -21.70 -23.71 -2.46
CA GLU A 34 -22.89 -22.86 -2.67
C GLU A 34 -23.12 -22.52 -4.14
N ILE A 35 -22.05 -22.27 -4.89
CA ILE A 35 -22.11 -22.04 -6.35
C ILE A 35 -22.69 -23.27 -7.04
N GLY A 36 -22.27 -24.49 -6.65
CA GLY A 36 -22.81 -25.74 -7.18
C GLY A 36 -24.30 -25.97 -6.90
N ARG A 37 -24.88 -25.28 -5.90
CA ARG A 37 -26.31 -25.36 -5.56
C ARG A 37 -27.15 -24.27 -6.22
N THR A 38 -26.53 -23.18 -6.66
CA THR A 38 -27.21 -22.00 -7.21
C THR A 38 -26.52 -21.54 -8.49
N SER A 39 -25.84 -20.38 -8.46
CA SER A 39 -24.99 -19.88 -9.52
C SER A 39 -23.95 -18.94 -8.93
N LEU A 40 -22.84 -18.72 -9.66
CA LEU A 40 -21.80 -17.78 -9.23
C LEU A 40 -22.39 -16.39 -8.91
N ASP A 41 -23.17 -15.83 -9.84
CA ASP A 41 -23.72 -14.48 -9.69
C ASP A 41 -24.65 -14.37 -8.48
N GLN A 42 -25.46 -15.40 -8.20
CA GLN A 42 -26.35 -15.42 -7.04
C GLN A 42 -25.58 -15.46 -5.72
N VAL A 43 -24.49 -16.25 -5.66
CA VAL A 43 -23.62 -16.34 -4.49
C VAL A 43 -22.89 -15.00 -4.26
N LEU A 44 -22.30 -14.42 -5.30
CA LEU A 44 -21.61 -13.13 -5.18
C LEU A 44 -22.55 -11.99 -4.78
N ASN A 45 -23.78 -11.96 -5.32
CA ASN A 45 -24.80 -11.00 -4.91
C ASN A 45 -25.20 -11.14 -3.44
N THR A 46 -25.31 -12.38 -2.95
CA THR A 46 -25.58 -12.68 -1.54
C THR A 46 -24.46 -12.13 -0.66
N TYR A 47 -23.19 -12.43 -0.97
CA TYR A 47 -22.05 -11.96 -0.19
C TYR A 47 -21.89 -10.43 -0.22
N TYR A 48 -22.07 -9.81 -1.39
CA TYR A 48 -22.05 -8.36 -1.52
C TYR A 48 -23.11 -7.73 -0.63
N THR A 49 -24.35 -8.22 -0.70
CA THR A 49 -25.48 -7.66 0.06
C THR A 49 -25.26 -7.84 1.57
N ALA A 50 -24.82 -9.01 2.00
CA ALA A 50 -24.58 -9.32 3.41
C ALA A 50 -23.46 -8.45 4.02
N SER A 51 -22.37 -8.25 3.29
CA SER A 51 -21.17 -7.59 3.82
C SER A 51 -21.17 -6.08 3.59
N PHE A 52 -21.74 -5.64 2.47
CA PHE A 52 -21.59 -4.26 1.98
C PHE A 52 -22.90 -3.61 1.57
N GLY A 53 -24.05 -4.25 1.79
CA GLY A 53 -25.36 -3.69 1.43
C GLY A 53 -25.69 -2.35 2.09
N LYS A 54 -24.96 -1.99 3.15
CA LYS A 54 -25.07 -0.69 3.86
C LYS A 54 -23.98 0.32 3.47
N GLU A 55 -22.95 -0.07 2.73
CA GLU A 55 -21.92 0.85 2.25
C GLU A 55 -22.41 1.62 1.01
N THR A 56 -21.91 2.83 0.83
CA THR A 56 -22.20 3.60 -0.39
C THR A 56 -21.43 3.02 -1.57
N THR A 57 -21.98 3.14 -2.78
CA THR A 57 -21.30 2.72 -4.02
C THR A 57 -19.98 3.46 -4.23
N LEU A 58 -19.87 4.70 -3.76
CA LEU A 58 -18.63 5.47 -3.81
C LEU A 58 -17.55 4.87 -2.90
N ALA A 59 -17.87 4.60 -1.62
CA ALA A 59 -16.92 3.99 -0.68
C ALA A 59 -16.49 2.60 -1.18
N MET A 60 -17.43 1.83 -1.72
CA MET A 60 -17.13 0.54 -2.33
C MET A 60 -16.21 0.67 -3.54
N SER A 61 -16.44 1.66 -4.40
CA SER A 61 -15.61 1.89 -5.58
C SER A 61 -14.18 2.27 -5.21
N GLN A 62 -14.01 3.14 -4.20
CA GLN A 62 -12.69 3.50 -3.67
C GLN A 62 -11.96 2.27 -3.13
N ARG A 63 -12.67 1.39 -2.40
CA ARG A 63 -12.12 0.14 -1.88
C ARG A 63 -11.65 -0.79 -3.00
N ILE A 64 -12.49 -1.02 -4.00
CA ILE A 64 -12.16 -1.88 -5.16
C ILE A 64 -10.91 -1.33 -5.86
N VAL A 65 -10.89 -0.03 -6.19
CA VAL A 65 -9.78 0.60 -6.91
C VAL A 65 -8.47 0.53 -6.12
N ALA A 66 -8.52 0.75 -4.81
CA ALA A 66 -7.37 0.60 -3.93
C ALA A 66 -6.84 -0.84 -3.93
N ASN A 67 -7.72 -1.84 -3.79
CA ASN A 67 -7.34 -3.25 -3.76
C ASN A 67 -6.81 -3.76 -5.12
N LEU A 68 -7.28 -3.18 -6.22
CA LEU A 68 -6.73 -3.40 -7.57
C LEU A 68 -5.32 -2.80 -7.75
N GLY A 69 -4.83 -2.01 -6.79
CA GLY A 69 -3.51 -1.39 -6.84
C GLY A 69 -3.42 -0.21 -7.80
N ILE A 70 -4.55 0.42 -8.13
CA ILE A 70 -4.59 1.62 -8.96
C ILE A 70 -4.37 2.84 -8.05
N SER A 71 -3.34 3.63 -8.31
CA SER A 71 -2.97 4.81 -7.52
C SER A 71 -2.83 6.06 -8.41
N GLY A 72 -2.67 7.23 -7.78
CA GLY A 72 -2.49 8.51 -8.48
C GLY A 72 -3.72 8.96 -9.27
N ASP A 73 -3.50 9.75 -10.33
CA ASP A 73 -4.57 10.29 -11.18
C ASP A 73 -5.48 9.20 -11.81
N PRO A 74 -4.95 8.04 -12.26
CA PRO A 74 -5.78 6.92 -12.73
C PRO A 74 -6.79 6.39 -11.71
N ALA A 75 -6.49 6.48 -10.41
CA ALA A 75 -7.39 5.99 -9.36
C ALA A 75 -8.68 6.80 -9.29
N THR A 76 -8.63 8.11 -9.53
CA THR A 76 -9.81 8.99 -9.53
C THR A 76 -10.74 8.67 -10.69
N ALA A 77 -10.17 8.46 -11.89
CA ALA A 77 -10.92 8.08 -13.08
C ALA A 77 -11.53 6.68 -12.94
N ALA A 78 -10.74 5.70 -12.46
CA ALA A 78 -11.22 4.35 -12.19
C ALA A 78 -12.34 4.32 -11.14
N THR A 79 -12.20 5.08 -10.05
CA THR A 79 -13.23 5.18 -9.01
C THR A 79 -14.53 5.73 -9.58
N THR A 80 -14.44 6.78 -10.41
CA THR A 80 -15.61 7.37 -11.07
C THR A 80 -16.31 6.35 -11.98
N PHE A 81 -15.53 5.61 -12.76
CA PHE A 81 -16.02 4.59 -13.68
C PHE A 81 -16.70 3.43 -12.94
N VAL A 82 -16.04 2.85 -11.94
CA VAL A 82 -16.58 1.76 -11.10
C VAL A 82 -17.86 2.21 -10.38
N ASN A 83 -17.88 3.43 -9.83
CA ASN A 83 -19.07 3.97 -9.16
C ASN A 83 -20.25 4.13 -10.14
N GLY A 84 -19.99 4.56 -11.37
CA GLY A 84 -21.00 4.62 -12.43
C GLY A 84 -21.63 3.25 -12.71
N LEU A 85 -20.79 2.21 -12.84
CA LEU A 85 -21.24 0.84 -13.09
C LEU A 85 -22.03 0.25 -11.90
N LEU A 86 -21.60 0.48 -10.66
CA LEU A 86 -22.30 0.02 -9.46
C LEU A 86 -23.64 0.75 -9.22
N ASN A 87 -23.74 2.01 -9.65
CA ASN A 87 -25.00 2.77 -9.61
C ASN A 87 -25.98 2.34 -10.71
N ALA A 88 -25.48 1.93 -11.88
CA ALA A 88 -26.30 1.39 -12.95
C ALA A 88 -26.85 -0.01 -12.64
N ALA A 89 -26.11 -0.80 -11.86
CA ALA A 89 -26.55 -2.11 -11.41
C ALA A 89 -27.66 -2.03 -10.35
N PRO A 90 -28.73 -2.83 -10.46
CA PRO A 90 -29.70 -3.00 -9.37
C PRO A 90 -28.99 -3.37 -8.07
N ALA A 91 -29.46 -2.86 -6.93
CA ALA A 91 -28.81 -3.09 -5.63
C ALA A 91 -28.58 -4.59 -5.33
N ALA A 92 -29.55 -5.44 -5.69
CA ALA A 92 -29.48 -6.89 -5.52
C ALA A 92 -28.54 -7.62 -6.51
N SER A 93 -27.99 -6.92 -7.50
CA SER A 93 -27.14 -7.48 -8.56
C SER A 93 -25.72 -6.90 -8.58
N ARG A 94 -25.34 -6.14 -7.55
CA ARG A 94 -24.04 -5.46 -7.49
C ARG A 94 -22.85 -6.41 -7.34
N GLY A 95 -23.03 -7.59 -6.75
CA GLY A 95 -21.96 -8.60 -6.69
C GLY A 95 -21.57 -9.10 -8.09
N ALA A 96 -22.55 -9.38 -8.94
CA ALA A 96 -22.32 -9.74 -10.34
C ALA A 96 -21.67 -8.58 -11.13
N ALA A 97 -22.11 -7.34 -10.90
CA ALA A 97 -21.50 -6.17 -11.52
C ALA A 97 -20.01 -6.02 -11.14
N VAL A 98 -19.65 -6.26 -9.87
CA VAL A 98 -18.24 -6.30 -9.43
C VAL A 98 -17.47 -7.37 -10.20
N LYS A 99 -17.99 -8.59 -10.32
CA LYS A 99 -17.35 -9.68 -11.08
C LYS A 99 -17.05 -9.26 -12.52
N ASP A 100 -17.98 -8.60 -13.20
CA ASP A 100 -17.79 -8.14 -14.59
C ASP A 100 -16.77 -6.99 -14.71
N ILE A 101 -16.75 -6.08 -13.73
CA ILE A 101 -15.72 -5.03 -13.61
C ILE A 101 -14.34 -5.65 -13.50
N LEU A 102 -14.18 -6.66 -12.63
CA LEU A 102 -12.90 -7.33 -12.41
C LEU A 102 -12.43 -8.11 -13.63
N ALA A 103 -13.35 -8.77 -14.33
CA ALA A 103 -13.06 -9.44 -15.60
C ALA A 103 -12.57 -8.44 -16.67
N THR A 104 -13.23 -7.28 -16.76
CA THR A 104 -12.81 -6.21 -17.67
C THR A 104 -11.42 -5.70 -17.33
N PHE A 105 -11.18 -5.39 -16.05
CA PHE A 105 -9.88 -4.88 -15.59
C PHE A 105 -8.74 -5.87 -15.81
N ALA A 106 -8.96 -7.16 -15.52
CA ALA A 106 -7.97 -8.21 -15.78
C ALA A 106 -7.63 -8.35 -17.28
N GLY A 107 -8.52 -7.92 -18.19
CA GLY A 107 -8.27 -7.87 -19.63
C GLY A 107 -7.38 -6.71 -20.08
N LEU A 108 -7.20 -5.67 -19.26
CA LEU A 108 -6.48 -4.45 -19.62
C LEU A 108 -4.95 -4.57 -19.56
N THR A 109 -4.38 -5.78 -19.56
CA THR A 109 -2.94 -5.99 -19.36
C THR A 109 -2.03 -5.29 -20.39
N ALA A 110 -2.55 -4.89 -21.54
CA ALA A 110 -1.83 -4.13 -22.57
C ALA A 110 -2.17 -2.63 -22.58
N ASP A 111 -3.08 -2.17 -21.71
CA ASP A 111 -3.49 -0.77 -21.63
C ASP A 111 -2.36 0.12 -21.11
N ALA A 112 -2.22 1.32 -21.69
CA ALA A 112 -1.14 2.24 -21.34
C ALA A 112 -1.30 2.85 -19.93
N THR A 113 -2.54 3.04 -19.48
CA THR A 113 -2.86 3.65 -18.18
C THR A 113 -2.98 2.59 -17.09
N TYR A 114 -3.74 1.53 -17.38
CA TYR A 114 -4.12 0.52 -16.39
C TYR A 114 -3.34 -0.78 -16.52
N GLY A 115 -2.56 -0.99 -17.59
CA GLY A 115 -1.94 -2.29 -17.86
C GLY A 115 -0.93 -2.72 -16.82
N ALA A 116 -0.22 -1.81 -16.18
CA ALA A 116 0.66 -2.15 -15.06
C ALA A 116 -0.13 -2.70 -13.87
N ALA A 117 -1.18 -1.99 -13.44
CA ALA A 117 -2.03 -2.43 -12.35
C ALA A 117 -2.83 -3.70 -12.70
N ALA A 118 -3.31 -3.83 -13.94
CA ALA A 118 -3.99 -5.03 -14.43
C ALA A 118 -3.07 -6.26 -14.43
N ARG A 119 -1.80 -6.13 -14.86
CA ARG A 119 -0.82 -7.22 -14.78
C ARG A 119 -0.52 -7.60 -13.33
N ALA A 120 -0.34 -6.61 -12.45
CA ALA A 120 -0.14 -6.86 -11.02
C ALA A 120 -1.33 -7.59 -10.41
N TRP A 121 -2.55 -7.15 -10.74
CA TRP A 121 -3.79 -7.79 -10.30
C TRP A 121 -3.93 -9.23 -10.80
N VAL A 122 -3.67 -9.50 -12.08
CA VAL A 122 -3.70 -10.88 -12.61
C VAL A 122 -2.70 -11.76 -11.87
N ALA A 123 -1.49 -11.26 -11.60
CA ALA A 123 -0.52 -11.99 -10.79
C ALA A 123 -1.00 -12.24 -9.35
N LYS A 124 -1.70 -11.27 -8.72
CA LYS A 124 -2.33 -11.47 -7.39
C LYS A 124 -3.37 -12.59 -7.44
N VAL A 125 -4.20 -12.62 -8.47
CA VAL A 125 -5.25 -13.64 -8.65
C VAL A 125 -4.64 -15.02 -8.88
N ASP A 126 -3.56 -15.12 -9.66
CA ASP A 126 -2.87 -16.39 -9.89
C ASP A 126 -2.24 -16.94 -8.60
N ALA A 127 -1.62 -16.07 -7.78
CA ALA A 127 -1.11 -16.44 -6.46
C ALA A 127 -2.24 -16.87 -5.50
N ALA A 128 -3.35 -16.13 -5.50
CA ALA A 128 -4.54 -16.45 -4.71
C ALA A 128 -5.16 -17.79 -5.12
N LEU A 129 -5.18 -18.09 -6.42
CA LEU A 129 -5.65 -19.37 -6.93
C LEU A 129 -4.75 -20.52 -6.47
N ALA A 130 -3.43 -20.34 -6.46
CA ALA A 130 -2.51 -21.33 -5.90
C ALA A 130 -2.74 -21.55 -4.39
N TYR A 131 -3.11 -20.50 -3.65
CA TYR A 131 -3.44 -20.58 -2.22
C TYR A 131 -4.76 -21.31 -1.92
N SER A 132 -5.67 -21.46 -2.89
CA SER A 132 -6.99 -22.09 -2.68
C SER A 132 -6.96 -23.53 -2.16
N GLY A 133 -5.81 -24.22 -2.21
CA GLY A 133 -5.60 -25.55 -1.63
C GLY A 133 -5.07 -25.55 -0.19
N VAL A 134 -4.75 -24.39 0.38
CA VAL A 134 -4.16 -24.21 1.72
C VAL A 134 -5.25 -23.90 2.74
N VAL A 135 -5.20 -24.46 3.96
CA VAL A 135 -6.22 -24.22 5.00
C VAL A 135 -6.40 -22.73 5.30
N ASP A 136 -7.65 -22.31 5.50
CA ASP A 136 -7.99 -20.95 5.91
C ASP A 136 -7.24 -20.56 7.18
N ILE A 137 -6.67 -19.35 7.17
CA ILE A 137 -6.14 -18.74 8.39
C ILE A 137 -7.29 -17.86 8.93
N PRO A 138 -7.68 -17.98 10.22
CA PRO A 138 -8.76 -17.17 10.79
C PRO A 138 -8.49 -15.68 10.57
N PHE A 139 -9.52 -14.95 10.13
CA PHE A 139 -9.48 -13.50 10.07
C PHE A 139 -9.35 -12.94 11.50
N SER A 140 -8.15 -12.47 11.84
CA SER A 140 -7.92 -11.59 12.98
C SER A 140 -7.77 -10.17 12.44
N PRO A 141 -8.46 -9.15 12.99
CA PRO A 141 -8.13 -7.76 12.68
C PRO A 141 -6.67 -7.52 13.10
N GLY A 142 -5.75 -7.60 12.14
CA GLY A 142 -4.30 -7.51 12.38
C GLY A 142 -3.44 -8.69 11.91
N THR A 143 -3.95 -9.69 11.18
CA THR A 143 -3.08 -10.71 10.55
C THR A 143 -3.52 -11.05 9.13
N ASN A 144 -2.74 -10.57 8.16
CA ASN A 144 -2.64 -11.10 6.80
C ASN A 144 -2.08 -12.55 6.83
N PRO A 145 -1.84 -13.26 5.70
CA PRO A 145 -1.36 -14.65 5.77
C PRO A 145 -0.11 -14.67 6.64
N ALA A 146 -0.12 -15.50 7.68
CA ALA A 146 0.84 -15.42 8.77
C ALA A 146 2.27 -15.40 8.21
N LEU A 147 2.87 -14.22 8.21
CA LEU A 147 4.29 -14.11 7.96
C LEU A 147 5.01 -14.92 9.04
N PRO A 148 6.15 -15.56 8.71
CA PRO A 148 6.99 -16.16 9.72
C PRO A 148 7.21 -15.15 10.86
N ALA A 149 7.05 -15.59 12.10
CA ALA A 149 7.44 -14.76 13.23
C ALA A 149 8.94 -14.49 13.12
N LEU A 150 9.35 -13.25 13.42
CA LEU A 150 10.77 -12.94 13.53
C LEU A 150 11.39 -13.79 14.63
N THR A 151 12.65 -14.12 14.44
CA THR A 151 13.43 -15.00 15.31
C THR A 151 14.55 -14.20 15.97
N VAL A 152 15.29 -14.82 16.88
CA VAL A 152 16.47 -14.19 17.50
C VAL A 152 17.69 -14.18 16.56
N THR A 153 17.53 -14.70 15.35
CA THR A 153 18.54 -14.76 14.31
C THR A 153 18.18 -13.80 13.19
N GLN A 154 19.10 -13.61 12.23
CA GLN A 154 18.79 -12.78 11.06
C GLN A 154 17.60 -13.33 10.29
N ASP A 155 16.60 -12.49 10.09
CA ASP A 155 15.41 -12.83 9.32
C ASP A 155 15.43 -12.17 7.94
N ILE A 156 14.99 -12.92 6.91
CA ILE A 156 14.74 -12.39 5.57
C ILE A 156 13.30 -12.76 5.21
N ILE A 157 12.39 -11.82 5.39
CA ILE A 157 10.95 -12.06 5.28
C ILE A 157 10.37 -11.12 4.22
N SER A 158 9.66 -11.70 3.26
CA SER A 158 8.85 -10.95 2.31
C SER A 158 7.36 -11.21 2.57
N GLY A 159 6.63 -10.12 2.66
CA GLY A 159 5.20 -10.01 2.64
C GLY A 159 4.60 -10.46 1.32
N SER A 160 3.28 -10.42 1.32
CA SER A 160 2.42 -10.71 0.20
C SER A 160 2.22 -9.46 -0.66
N ALA A 161 1.10 -9.41 -1.38
CA ALA A 161 0.65 -8.22 -2.09
C ALA A 161 -0.64 -7.64 -1.47
N GLY A 162 -0.98 -8.07 -0.25
CA GLY A 162 -2.04 -7.52 0.60
C GLY A 162 -1.45 -6.81 1.82
N ASN A 163 -2.29 -6.40 2.76
CA ASN A 163 -1.86 -5.62 3.93
C ASN A 163 -1.20 -6.48 5.01
N ASP A 164 0.11 -6.59 5.01
CA ASP A 164 0.91 -7.43 5.89
C ASP A 164 1.25 -6.79 7.23
N VAL A 165 1.40 -7.64 8.25
CA VAL A 165 1.83 -7.21 9.58
C VAL A 165 3.02 -8.07 10.01
N PHE A 166 4.18 -7.44 10.10
CA PHE A 166 5.40 -8.00 10.69
C PHE A 166 5.33 -7.79 12.19
N VAL A 167 5.37 -8.87 12.96
CA VAL A 167 5.34 -8.81 14.42
C VAL A 167 6.69 -9.26 14.95
N ALA A 168 7.37 -8.34 15.63
CA ALA A 168 8.57 -8.62 16.40
C ALA A 168 8.27 -8.52 17.88
N ARG A 169 8.69 -9.51 18.65
CA ARG A 169 8.53 -9.54 20.11
C ARG A 169 9.88 -9.67 20.81
N VAL A 170 9.88 -9.38 22.11
CA VAL A 170 10.94 -9.83 22.99
C VAL A 170 10.65 -11.28 23.40
N VAL A 171 11.61 -12.16 23.20
CA VAL A 171 11.49 -13.61 23.47
C VAL A 171 12.70 -14.11 24.26
N GLN A 172 12.65 -15.36 24.73
CA GLN A 172 13.83 -16.01 25.33
C GLN A 172 14.67 -16.72 24.26
N ASN A 173 15.98 -16.50 24.27
CA ASN A 173 16.92 -17.25 23.45
C ASN A 173 17.19 -18.65 24.04
N SER A 174 18.06 -19.44 23.40
CA SER A 174 18.43 -20.79 23.87
C SER A 174 19.22 -20.81 25.18
N LEU A 175 19.75 -19.67 25.63
CA LEU A 175 20.44 -19.49 26.91
C LEU A 175 19.48 -19.03 28.02
N GLY A 176 18.21 -18.75 27.67
CA GLY A 176 17.18 -18.27 28.60
C GLY A 176 17.11 -16.74 28.74
N ASP A 177 17.99 -16.00 28.06
CA ASP A 177 18.02 -14.54 28.11
C ASP A 177 16.87 -13.93 27.30
N GLN A 178 16.29 -12.85 27.79
CA GLN A 178 15.36 -12.03 27.02
C GLN A 178 16.11 -11.30 25.90
N THR A 179 15.62 -11.39 24.67
CA THR A 179 16.24 -10.81 23.49
C THR A 179 15.19 -10.33 22.50
N ASN A 180 15.55 -9.31 21.72
CA ASN A 180 14.76 -8.86 20.59
C ASN A 180 14.72 -9.93 19.49
N THR A 181 13.58 -10.02 18.82
CA THR A 181 13.48 -10.70 17.51
C THR A 181 13.64 -9.74 16.34
N LEU A 182 13.39 -8.43 16.53
CA LEU A 182 13.84 -7.42 15.55
C LEU A 182 15.31 -7.10 15.82
N GLY A 183 16.18 -7.52 14.92
CA GLY A 183 17.62 -7.38 15.00
C GLY A 183 18.19 -6.41 13.97
N THR A 184 19.47 -6.07 14.18
CA THR A 184 20.27 -5.48 13.11
C THR A 184 20.55 -6.52 12.03
N GLY A 185 20.29 -6.18 10.77
CA GLY A 185 20.51 -7.06 9.63
C GLY A 185 19.28 -7.83 9.16
N ASP A 186 18.15 -7.74 9.88
CA ASP A 186 16.88 -8.26 9.37
C ASP A 186 16.48 -7.52 8.10
N VAL A 187 15.95 -8.26 7.13
CA VAL A 187 15.48 -7.74 5.85
C VAL A 187 14.00 -8.04 5.71
N LEU A 188 13.18 -7.01 5.90
CA LEU A 188 11.72 -7.11 5.85
C LEU A 188 11.19 -6.37 4.62
N ASN A 189 10.33 -7.01 3.87
CA ASN A 189 9.79 -6.45 2.62
C ASN A 189 8.28 -6.66 2.61
N GLY A 190 7.46 -5.67 2.95
CA GLY A 190 6.00 -5.87 2.99
C GLY A 190 5.38 -6.13 1.63
N GLY A 191 6.01 -5.66 0.56
CA GLY A 191 5.58 -5.92 -0.80
C GLY A 191 4.65 -4.81 -1.28
N ALA A 192 3.42 -5.18 -1.65
CA ALA A 192 2.40 -4.20 -2.02
C ALA A 192 1.25 -4.30 -1.03
N GLY A 193 0.62 -3.19 -0.68
CA GLY A 193 -0.40 -3.21 0.35
C GLY A 193 -0.22 -2.00 1.26
N ALA A 194 -0.94 -2.01 2.37
CA ALA A 194 -0.68 -1.13 3.50
C ALA A 194 -0.12 -1.98 4.63
N ASP A 195 1.21 -1.94 4.78
CA ASP A 195 1.98 -2.88 5.55
C ASP A 195 2.50 -2.25 6.85
N ALA A 196 2.57 -3.04 7.91
CA ALA A 196 2.95 -2.58 9.24
C ALA A 196 4.04 -3.46 9.87
N LEU A 197 4.98 -2.82 10.57
CA LEU A 197 5.87 -3.45 11.54
C LEU A 197 5.41 -3.06 12.94
N LEU A 198 5.09 -4.05 13.76
CA LEU A 198 4.78 -3.92 15.18
C LEU A 198 5.90 -4.61 15.96
N ALA A 199 6.66 -3.84 16.74
CA ALA A 199 7.85 -4.36 17.38
C ALA A 199 7.90 -4.01 18.87
N ASP A 200 7.83 -5.03 19.73
CA ASP A 200 8.23 -4.91 21.12
C ASP A 200 9.74 -5.06 21.19
N VAL A 201 10.42 -4.08 21.79
CA VAL A 201 11.87 -3.96 21.77
C VAL A 201 12.41 -3.58 23.14
N VAL A 202 13.49 -4.24 23.53
CA VAL A 202 14.39 -3.82 24.61
C VAL A 202 15.68 -3.25 24.02
N MET A 203 16.48 -2.63 24.87
CA MET A 203 17.83 -2.25 24.53
C MET A 203 18.65 -3.42 23.93
N ALA A 204 19.23 -3.21 22.73
CA ALA A 204 20.04 -4.24 22.08
C ALA A 204 21.52 -4.19 22.51
N ALA A 205 22.11 -5.36 22.77
CA ALA A 205 23.51 -5.52 23.14
C ALA A 205 24.28 -6.29 22.05
N THR A 206 25.54 -5.91 21.80
CA THR A 206 26.36 -6.62 20.80
C THR A 206 26.83 -8.01 21.27
N ARG A 207 26.84 -8.25 22.60
CA ARG A 207 27.05 -9.53 23.32
C ARG A 207 27.30 -9.22 24.82
N ASP A 208 26.85 -10.08 25.73
CA ASP A 208 27.24 -10.10 27.16
C ASP A 208 27.28 -8.71 27.86
N SER A 209 26.26 -7.88 27.64
CA SER A 209 26.01 -6.58 28.31
C SER A 209 26.93 -5.38 28.01
N SER A 210 27.81 -5.41 26.98
CA SER A 210 28.42 -4.18 26.44
C SER A 210 29.29 -4.41 25.19
N PRO A 211 29.34 -3.48 24.21
CA PRO A 211 28.59 -2.23 24.11
C PRO A 211 27.15 -2.40 23.58
N MET A 212 26.33 -1.38 23.85
CA MET A 212 24.98 -1.24 23.30
C MET A 212 25.07 -0.91 21.81
N SER A 213 24.22 -1.52 21.00
CA SER A 213 24.09 -1.19 19.57
C SER A 213 22.65 -0.80 19.28
N PRO A 214 22.40 0.18 18.39
CA PRO A 214 21.05 0.41 17.90
C PRO A 214 20.52 -0.82 17.15
N ILE A 215 19.20 -0.97 17.15
CA ILE A 215 18.48 -1.92 16.29
C ILE A 215 18.38 -1.27 14.90
N ARG A 216 18.89 -1.95 13.87
CA ARG A 216 18.92 -1.43 12.50
C ARG A 216 18.42 -2.48 11.49
N PRO A 217 17.10 -2.62 11.34
CA PRO A 217 16.54 -3.47 10.29
C PRO A 217 16.63 -2.76 8.93
N GLU A 218 16.54 -3.54 7.86
CA GLU A 218 16.34 -3.07 6.50
C GLU A 218 14.88 -3.32 6.11
N THR A 219 14.11 -2.25 5.86
CA THR A 219 12.70 -2.37 5.46
C THR A 219 12.43 -1.70 4.12
N ARG A 220 11.50 -2.27 3.35
CA ARG A 220 10.88 -1.67 2.17
C ARG A 220 9.43 -2.14 2.05
N GLY A 221 8.56 -1.33 1.44
CA GLY A 221 7.12 -1.64 1.35
C GLY A 221 6.52 -1.86 2.73
N ILE A 222 6.94 -1.08 3.73
CA ILE A 222 6.33 -1.06 5.06
C ILE A 222 6.00 0.40 5.33
N GLU A 223 4.72 0.74 5.36
CA GLU A 223 4.27 2.13 5.48
C GLU A 223 4.20 2.57 6.94
N PHE A 224 4.05 1.63 7.88
CA PHE A 224 3.88 1.93 9.30
C PHE A 224 4.87 1.14 10.15
N ALA A 225 5.63 1.81 11.01
CA ALA A 225 6.43 1.15 12.05
C ALA A 225 6.03 1.67 13.44
N HIS A 226 5.57 0.76 14.29
CA HIS A 226 5.22 1.02 15.68
C HIS A 226 6.15 0.23 16.59
N PHE A 227 6.69 0.92 17.58
CA PHE A 227 7.59 0.34 18.56
C PHE A 227 7.00 0.46 19.97
N THR A 228 7.08 -0.63 20.72
CA THR A 228 6.85 -0.66 22.17
C THR A 228 8.21 -0.85 22.82
N ALA A 229 8.78 0.20 23.40
CA ALA A 229 10.03 0.12 24.13
C ALA A 229 9.75 -0.41 25.55
N LEU A 230 10.34 -1.55 25.90
CA LEU A 230 10.20 -2.19 27.20
C LEU A 230 11.43 -1.90 28.06
N GLU A 231 11.22 -1.70 29.36
CA GLU A 231 12.32 -1.63 30.32
C GLU A 231 13.02 -2.99 30.42
N SER A 232 14.33 -3.01 30.19
CA SER A 232 15.19 -4.18 30.41
C SER A 232 16.04 -4.07 31.67
N ASN A 233 16.12 -2.87 32.25
CA ASN A 233 16.88 -2.62 33.46
C ASN A 233 16.14 -1.67 34.43
N LEU A 234 15.47 -2.29 35.41
CA LEU A 234 14.72 -1.61 36.49
C LEU A 234 15.58 -0.73 37.43
N ALA A 235 16.91 -0.73 37.28
CA ALA A 235 17.80 0.13 38.06
C ALA A 235 18.16 1.44 37.35
N GLN A 236 17.76 1.62 36.10
CA GLN A 236 18.04 2.82 35.30
C GLN A 236 16.77 3.60 34.98
N ASN A 237 16.54 4.70 35.70
CA ASN A 237 15.34 5.54 35.60
C ASN A 237 15.22 6.37 34.31
N ASN A 238 15.88 5.99 33.22
CA ASN A 238 15.78 6.67 31.91
C ASN A 238 16.36 5.80 30.77
N GLU A 239 16.02 4.51 30.75
CA GLU A 239 16.45 3.61 29.68
C GLU A 239 15.90 4.09 28.33
N ALA A 240 16.78 4.18 27.31
CA ALA A 240 16.39 4.54 25.96
C ALA A 240 16.70 3.43 24.95
N VAL A 241 15.67 2.91 24.29
CA VAL A 241 15.82 1.98 23.16
C VAL A 241 16.15 2.78 21.90
N LEU A 242 17.20 2.35 21.18
CA LEU A 242 17.71 3.06 20.01
C LEU A 242 17.35 2.32 18.71
N ILE A 243 16.57 2.96 17.84
CA ILE A 243 16.25 2.48 16.49
C ILE A 243 16.98 3.33 15.46
N ASN A 244 17.82 2.70 14.64
CA ASN A 244 18.46 3.35 13.50
C ASN A 244 17.64 3.11 12.23
N ALA A 245 16.85 4.11 11.83
CA ALA A 245 15.93 4.03 10.70
C ALA A 245 16.57 4.33 9.33
N ALA A 246 17.92 4.41 9.26
CA ALA A 246 18.64 4.74 8.02
C ALA A 246 18.36 3.80 6.83
N LYS A 247 17.86 2.59 7.11
CA LYS A 247 17.54 1.55 6.12
C LYS A 247 16.06 1.17 6.11
N MET A 248 15.22 1.96 6.78
CA MET A 248 13.78 1.74 6.79
C MET A 248 13.10 2.61 5.73
N ASN A 249 13.18 2.16 4.48
CA ASN A 249 12.62 2.88 3.33
C ASN A 249 11.10 2.68 3.24
N GLY A 250 10.39 3.64 2.66
CA GLY A 250 8.94 3.53 2.43
C GLY A 250 8.05 4.03 3.57
N LEU A 251 8.57 4.07 4.80
CA LEU A 251 7.81 4.47 6.00
C LEU A 251 7.03 5.77 5.76
N SER A 252 5.71 5.76 5.97
CA SER A 252 4.87 6.97 6.00
C SER A 252 4.59 7.42 7.44
N ARG A 253 4.66 6.50 8.39
CA ARG A 253 4.46 6.74 9.81
C ARG A 253 5.45 5.93 10.64
N VAL A 254 6.00 6.57 11.65
CA VAL A 254 6.78 5.90 12.69
C VAL A 254 6.33 6.39 14.07
N GLY A 255 6.39 5.54 15.08
CA GLY A 255 5.96 5.96 16.41
C GLY A 255 6.19 4.99 17.55
N SER A 256 5.95 5.50 18.74
CA SER A 256 5.90 4.77 20.02
C SER A 256 4.45 4.51 20.39
N VAL A 257 4.12 3.29 20.83
CA VAL A 257 2.78 2.92 21.32
C VAL A 257 2.93 2.10 22.60
N GLY A 258 2.46 2.62 23.74
CA GLY A 258 2.43 1.87 25.01
C GLY A 258 3.81 1.52 25.57
N SER A 259 4.81 2.37 25.33
CA SER A 259 6.18 2.11 25.78
C SER A 259 6.36 2.40 27.28
N ASP A 260 7.08 1.49 27.95
CA ASP A 260 7.51 1.62 29.35
C ASP A 260 8.90 2.28 29.45
N ALA A 261 9.75 2.12 28.43
CA ALA A 261 11.05 2.79 28.32
C ALA A 261 11.00 3.92 27.26
N SER A 262 11.97 4.85 27.33
CA SER A 262 12.12 5.89 26.32
C SER A 262 12.55 5.31 24.96
N LEU A 263 12.14 5.95 23.87
CA LEU A 263 12.45 5.51 22.50
C LEU A 263 13.17 6.63 21.74
N THR A 264 14.32 6.33 21.14
CA THR A 264 14.99 7.22 20.20
C THR A 264 15.06 6.57 18.82
N ILE A 265 14.39 7.17 17.84
CA ILE A 265 14.49 6.81 16.43
C ILE A 265 15.36 7.85 15.73
N PHE A 266 16.48 7.43 15.14
CA PHE A 266 17.40 8.33 14.47
C PHE A 266 17.75 7.87 13.06
N ASN A 267 18.30 8.79 12.27
CA ASN A 267 18.50 8.66 10.83
C ASN A 267 17.20 8.34 10.07
N LEU A 268 16.07 8.89 10.50
CA LEU A 268 14.80 8.65 9.82
C LEU A 268 14.84 9.26 8.41
N THR A 269 14.67 8.41 7.40
CA THR A 269 14.71 8.80 5.99
C THR A 269 13.31 9.15 5.44
N THR A 270 13.27 9.92 4.35
CA THR A 270 12.03 10.23 3.59
C THR A 270 11.97 9.47 2.26
N LEU A 271 12.92 8.56 2.01
CA LEU A 271 12.96 7.72 0.81
C LEU A 271 11.67 6.89 0.67
N THR A 272 11.27 6.67 -0.57
CA THR A 272 10.25 5.68 -0.95
C THR A 272 10.87 4.28 -0.98
N ASP A 273 10.08 3.26 -1.31
CA ASP A 273 10.54 1.87 -1.36
C ASP A 273 11.70 1.61 -2.31
N SER A 274 11.90 2.48 -3.31
CA SER A 274 13.02 2.38 -4.24
C SER A 274 14.38 2.58 -3.54
N GLY A 275 14.40 3.28 -2.40
CA GLY A 275 15.63 3.68 -1.72
C GLY A 275 16.49 4.66 -2.52
N VAL A 276 15.99 5.16 -3.66
CA VAL A 276 16.72 6.05 -4.56
C VAL A 276 16.58 7.49 -4.07
N TYR A 277 17.71 8.20 -3.94
CA TYR A 277 17.74 9.57 -3.43
C TYR A 277 16.82 10.55 -4.19
N ALA A 278 16.70 10.36 -5.51
CA ALA A 278 15.85 11.20 -6.36
C ALA A 278 14.34 11.08 -6.03
N ASP A 279 13.91 9.93 -5.50
CA ASP A 279 12.49 9.61 -5.26
C ASP A 279 12.03 9.99 -3.84
N ARG A 280 12.90 10.61 -3.03
CA ARG A 280 12.59 10.97 -1.64
C ARG A 280 11.41 11.94 -1.55
N ARG A 281 10.59 11.77 -0.51
CA ARG A 281 9.38 12.58 -0.27
C ARG A 281 9.68 13.84 0.54
N ASN A 282 8.73 14.78 0.54
CA ASN A 282 8.77 15.93 1.44
C ASN A 282 8.72 15.45 2.90
N THR A 283 9.48 16.07 3.79
CA THR A 283 9.45 15.72 5.22
C THR A 283 8.04 15.89 5.82
N SER A 284 7.24 16.81 5.27
CA SER A 284 5.85 17.02 5.69
C SER A 284 4.89 15.87 5.36
N SER A 285 5.30 14.88 4.55
CA SER A 285 4.47 13.68 4.32
C SER A 285 4.63 12.62 5.42
N MET A 286 5.58 12.80 6.34
CA MET A 286 5.87 11.86 7.40
C MET A 286 5.00 12.14 8.62
N THR A 287 4.40 11.09 9.17
CA THR A 287 3.67 11.16 10.44
C THR A 287 4.53 10.59 11.56
N VAL A 288 4.75 11.38 12.61
CA VAL A 288 5.32 10.91 13.87
C VAL A 288 4.18 10.74 14.85
N ARG A 289 4.03 9.55 15.43
CA ARG A 289 2.98 9.24 16.42
C ARG A 289 3.61 8.86 17.75
N MET A 290 3.11 9.42 18.82
CA MET A 290 3.34 8.93 20.17
C MET A 290 1.97 8.62 20.77
N ASP A 291 1.82 7.45 21.35
CA ASP A 291 0.56 7.01 21.92
C ASP A 291 0.81 6.24 23.22
N HIS A 292 0.09 6.59 24.29
CA HIS A 292 0.23 6.00 25.63
C HIS A 292 1.70 5.95 26.10
N SER A 293 2.20 7.07 26.61
CA SER A 293 3.58 7.23 27.10
C SER A 293 3.83 6.60 28.47
N GLY A 294 3.02 5.64 28.91
CA GLY A 294 3.21 5.01 30.20
C GLY A 294 2.11 4.02 30.51
N ASN A 295 2.50 2.81 30.92
CA ASN A 295 1.63 1.81 31.50
C ASN A 295 2.03 1.65 32.97
N ASP A 296 1.58 2.61 33.78
CA ASP A 296 1.80 2.80 35.23
C ASP A 296 2.29 1.52 35.94
N SER A 297 3.60 1.31 35.92
CA SER A 297 4.24 0.17 36.58
C SER A 297 4.56 0.63 38.00
N ALA A 298 4.09 -0.13 38.99
CA ALA A 298 4.06 0.25 40.39
C ALA A 298 5.45 0.47 41.07
N PHE A 299 6.55 0.49 40.31
CA PHE A 299 7.93 0.51 40.82
C PHE A 299 8.68 1.83 40.62
N SER A 300 8.25 2.70 39.71
CA SER A 300 8.74 4.08 39.59
C SER A 300 7.56 5.01 39.40
N ALA A 301 7.14 5.65 40.49
CA ALA A 301 6.17 6.73 40.43
C ALA A 301 6.60 7.77 39.38
N ASP A 302 5.69 8.10 38.47
CA ASP A 302 5.69 9.34 37.67
C ASP A 302 6.82 9.50 36.63
N VAL A 303 7.19 8.47 35.87
CA VAL A 303 8.04 8.66 34.68
C VAL A 303 7.36 8.08 33.44
N GLU A 304 6.75 8.96 32.66
CA GLU A 304 6.29 8.65 31.32
C GLU A 304 7.49 8.44 30.37
N SER A 305 7.38 7.51 29.42
CA SER A 305 8.35 7.31 28.35
C SER A 305 8.45 8.54 27.46
N ASP A 306 9.67 8.93 27.10
CA ASP A 306 9.93 9.95 26.09
C ASP A 306 10.08 9.33 24.69
N MET A 307 9.71 10.06 23.64
CA MET A 307 10.04 9.70 22.26
C MET A 307 10.82 10.82 21.57
N THR A 308 12.03 10.49 21.12
CA THR A 308 12.86 11.35 20.28
C THR A 308 12.91 10.81 18.85
N VAL A 309 12.58 11.65 17.86
CA VAL A 309 12.68 11.30 16.44
C VAL A 309 13.60 12.27 15.72
N LEU A 310 14.67 11.76 15.13
CA LEU A 310 15.69 12.53 14.42
C LEU A 310 15.70 12.13 12.95
N PHE A 311 15.24 13.04 12.08
CA PHE A 311 15.36 12.89 10.64
C PHE A 311 16.82 12.97 10.20
N ASP A 312 17.21 12.13 9.25
CA ASP A 312 18.50 12.26 8.59
C ASP A 312 18.50 13.53 7.74
N GLN A 313 19.47 14.39 8.03
CA GLN A 313 19.67 15.70 7.41
C GLN A 313 19.82 15.64 5.89
N ASN A 314 20.27 14.52 5.34
CA ASN A 314 20.44 14.34 3.90
C ASN A 314 19.10 14.21 3.16
N TYR A 315 18.02 13.85 3.87
CA TYR A 315 16.71 13.60 3.27
C TYR A 315 15.64 14.62 3.70
N LEU A 316 16.06 15.73 4.33
CA LEU A 316 15.17 16.84 4.65
C LEU A 316 14.74 17.58 3.39
N LEU A 317 13.43 17.61 3.15
CA LEU A 317 12.82 18.33 2.04
C LEU A 317 11.66 19.17 2.54
N ALA A 318 11.75 20.49 2.34
CA ALA A 318 10.65 21.41 2.55
C ALA A 318 9.95 21.69 1.21
N GLY A 319 8.65 21.38 1.13
CA GLY A 319 7.74 22.08 0.22
C GLY A 319 7.92 21.87 -1.29
N ARG A 320 8.32 20.69 -1.80
CA ARG A 320 8.08 20.39 -3.22
C ARG A 320 6.60 20.13 -3.45
N SER A 321 5.83 21.15 -3.77
CA SER A 321 4.65 20.98 -4.61
C SER A 321 5.15 21.00 -6.06
N ASN A 322 5.00 19.89 -6.79
CA ASN A 322 5.26 19.91 -8.23
C ASN A 322 4.09 20.67 -8.88
N LEU A 323 4.17 22.01 -8.89
CA LEU A 323 3.16 22.91 -9.48
C LEU A 323 3.43 23.22 -10.96
N ALA A 324 4.37 22.52 -11.59
CA ALA A 324 4.69 22.76 -13.00
C ALA A 324 3.53 22.28 -13.88
N GLN A 325 2.66 23.22 -14.27
CA GLN A 325 1.58 23.00 -15.23
C GLN A 325 1.92 23.72 -16.54
N LEU A 326 1.75 23.01 -17.66
CA LEU A 326 1.76 23.62 -19.00
C LEU A 326 0.32 23.97 -19.40
N GLU A 327 0.03 25.25 -19.58
CA GLU A 327 -1.25 25.70 -20.13
C GLU A 327 -1.09 26.04 -21.63
N VAL A 328 -1.87 25.36 -22.47
CA VAL A 328 -1.93 25.62 -23.92
C VAL A 328 -3.32 26.11 -24.29
N ARG A 329 -3.42 27.36 -24.76
CA ARG A 329 -4.66 27.94 -25.29
C ARG A 329 -4.58 28.03 -26.80
N ALA A 330 -5.36 27.21 -27.51
CA ALA A 330 -5.39 27.20 -28.96
C ALA A 330 -6.83 27.24 -29.48
N VAL A 331 -7.13 28.13 -30.42
CA VAL A 331 -8.46 28.24 -31.03
C VAL A 331 -8.38 28.80 -32.45
N ASN A 332 -9.11 28.18 -33.36
CA ASN A 332 -9.41 28.68 -34.68
C ASN A 332 -10.77 29.39 -34.64
N ASN A 333 -10.72 30.71 -34.45
CA ASN A 333 -11.92 31.53 -34.36
C ASN A 333 -12.75 31.55 -35.65
N VAL A 334 -12.13 31.29 -36.81
CA VAL A 334 -12.85 31.23 -38.09
C VAL A 334 -13.70 29.97 -38.16
N ALA A 335 -13.11 28.81 -37.84
CA ALA A 335 -13.83 27.54 -37.79
C ALA A 335 -14.93 27.58 -36.73
N LEU A 336 -14.63 28.11 -35.54
CA LEU A 336 -15.59 28.27 -34.46
C LEU A 336 -16.79 29.16 -34.85
N ARG A 337 -16.55 30.28 -35.55
CA ARG A 337 -17.62 31.19 -36.02
C ARG A 337 -18.57 30.50 -37.01
N SER A 338 -18.09 29.52 -37.77
CA SER A 338 -18.91 28.71 -38.67
C SER A 338 -19.51 27.45 -38.01
N GLY A 339 -19.39 27.28 -36.69
CA GLY A 339 -19.85 26.08 -35.97
C GLY A 339 -18.99 24.83 -36.21
N GLY A 340 -17.80 25.01 -36.77
CA GLY A 340 -16.82 23.95 -37.02
C GLY A 340 -15.89 23.70 -35.83
N ASN A 341 -14.99 22.74 -35.99
CA ASN A 341 -14.02 22.36 -34.97
C ASN A 341 -13.11 23.55 -34.58
N PRO A 342 -13.08 23.98 -33.31
CA PRO A 342 -12.21 25.08 -32.86
C PRO A 342 -10.71 24.75 -32.95
N LEU A 343 -10.33 23.51 -33.21
CA LEU A 343 -8.94 23.10 -33.39
C LEU A 343 -8.59 22.83 -34.86
N GLN A 344 -9.49 23.17 -35.79
CA GLN A 344 -9.29 22.98 -37.21
C GLN A 344 -7.97 23.64 -37.66
N GLY A 345 -7.11 22.87 -38.34
CA GLY A 345 -5.83 23.35 -38.88
C GLY A 345 -4.65 23.30 -37.91
N ILE A 346 -4.86 22.92 -36.64
CA ILE A 346 -3.77 22.64 -35.71
C ILE A 346 -3.22 21.24 -36.01
N LEU A 347 -2.01 21.17 -36.54
CA LEU A 347 -1.35 19.90 -36.92
C LEU A 347 -0.05 19.67 -36.17
N ASP A 348 0.52 20.71 -35.55
CA ASP A 348 1.75 20.62 -34.78
C ASP A 348 1.73 21.54 -33.56
N LEU A 349 2.43 21.11 -32.51
CA LEU A 349 2.74 21.90 -31.33
C LEU A 349 4.17 21.58 -30.91
N SER A 350 4.94 22.60 -30.53
CA SER A 350 6.29 22.39 -29.98
C SER A 350 6.52 23.28 -28.76
N PHE A 351 7.20 22.72 -27.77
CA PHE A 351 7.56 23.39 -26.52
C PHE A 351 8.77 22.67 -25.90
N LYS A 352 9.40 23.26 -24.88
CA LYS A 352 10.54 22.66 -24.20
C LYS A 352 10.18 22.11 -22.82
N VAL A 353 10.71 20.94 -22.49
CA VAL A 353 10.64 20.34 -21.15
C VAL A 353 12.06 19.92 -20.75
N ASP A 354 12.52 20.39 -19.59
CA ASP A 354 13.89 20.15 -19.09
C ASP A 354 15.00 20.46 -20.12
N GLY A 355 14.78 21.49 -20.95
CA GLY A 355 15.69 21.92 -22.00
C GLY A 355 15.64 21.10 -23.29
N GLN A 356 14.88 20.01 -23.32
CA GLN A 356 14.64 19.18 -24.52
C GLN A 356 13.43 19.69 -25.30
N ASP A 357 13.49 19.63 -26.63
CA ASP A 357 12.36 19.96 -27.50
C ASP A 357 11.35 18.80 -27.54
N VAL A 358 10.12 19.08 -27.14
CA VAL A 358 8.98 18.18 -27.28
C VAL A 358 8.18 18.64 -28.50
N LYS A 359 7.98 17.72 -29.46
CA LYS A 359 7.24 18.00 -30.69
C LYS A 359 6.06 17.05 -30.83
N VAL A 360 4.86 17.60 -30.77
CA VAL A 360 3.60 16.90 -31.01
C VAL A 360 3.25 17.08 -32.48
N VAL A 361 3.21 16.00 -33.25
CA VAL A 361 2.79 16.00 -34.65
C VAL A 361 1.50 15.21 -34.79
N LEU A 362 0.48 15.86 -35.35
CA LEU A 362 -0.88 15.33 -35.50
C LEU A 362 -1.14 15.03 -36.97
N ALA A 363 -1.53 13.79 -37.28
CA ALA A 363 -1.87 13.41 -38.66
C ALA A 363 -3.13 14.13 -39.19
N THR A 364 -4.03 14.52 -38.29
CA THR A 364 -5.25 15.28 -38.57
C THR A 364 -5.54 16.24 -37.42
N PRO A 365 -6.30 17.33 -37.65
CA PRO A 365 -6.69 18.23 -36.57
C PRO A 365 -7.40 17.48 -35.42
N PRO A 366 -7.09 17.79 -34.15
CA PRO A 366 -7.71 17.11 -33.02
C PRO A 366 -9.22 17.36 -33.02
N ALA A 367 -10.01 16.31 -32.79
CA ALA A 367 -11.47 16.42 -32.75
C ALA A 367 -11.99 17.19 -31.52
N SER A 368 -11.17 17.33 -30.48
CA SER A 368 -11.50 18.03 -29.23
C SER A 368 -10.24 18.49 -28.49
N TYR A 369 -10.41 19.39 -27.52
CA TYR A 369 -9.33 19.77 -26.60
C TYR A 369 -8.80 18.58 -25.79
N GLY A 370 -9.66 17.59 -25.50
CA GLY A 370 -9.23 16.33 -24.89
C GLY A 370 -8.26 15.58 -25.79
N ALA A 371 -8.58 15.41 -27.07
CA ALA A 371 -7.70 14.75 -28.04
C ALA A 371 -6.35 15.48 -28.21
N LEU A 372 -6.36 16.83 -28.17
CA LEU A 372 -5.12 17.62 -28.20
C LEU A 372 -4.28 17.40 -26.93
N ARG A 373 -4.91 17.44 -25.75
CA ARG A 373 -4.24 17.17 -24.48
C ARG A 373 -3.63 15.77 -24.45
N ASP A 374 -4.37 14.77 -24.91
CA ASP A 374 -3.90 13.38 -24.90
C ASP A 374 -2.72 13.19 -25.87
N ALA A 375 -2.71 13.91 -27.01
CA ALA A 375 -1.58 13.92 -27.92
C ALA A 375 -0.33 14.63 -27.34
N ILE A 376 -0.52 15.69 -26.54
CA ILE A 376 0.56 16.34 -25.79
C ILE A 376 1.12 15.40 -24.73
N ALA A 377 0.25 14.76 -23.95
CA ALA A 377 0.63 13.81 -22.91
C ALA A 377 1.36 12.58 -23.47
N ALA A 378 1.09 12.17 -24.71
CA ALA A 378 1.82 11.08 -25.36
C ALA A 378 3.28 11.41 -25.72
N GLN A 379 3.70 12.67 -25.63
CA GLN A 379 5.08 13.12 -25.92
C GLN A 379 5.85 13.53 -24.65
N LEU A 380 5.20 13.45 -23.48
CA LEU A 380 5.76 13.72 -22.16
C LEU A 380 5.90 12.41 -21.39
#